data_AF-A0A8H2VBJ3-F1
#
_entry.id   AF-A0A8H2VBJ3-F1
#
_cell.length_a   1.000
_cell.length_b   1.000
_cell.length_c   1.000
_cell.angle_alpha   90.00
_cell.angle_beta   90.00
_cell.angle_gamma   90.00
#
_symmetry.space_group_name_H-M   'P 1'
#
loop_
_entity.id
_entity.type
_entity.pdbx_description
1 polymer ?
#
loop_
_entity_poly.entity_id
_entity_poly.type
_entity_poly.pdbx_seq_one_letter_code
_entity_poly.pdbx_strand_id
1 'polypeptide(L)'
;MSFSTFTRLSARRIALVATRTRVLPQVMRKTTSFAPIIRTFTSSTLRSNQQRQAVSEILKSELKLETESSITPEEAETPALFQNFLDKYGFEIVTTPGKNDAHIFKKTEAGETVSVFFDVAQVANLPYDDAMTEDVTTEKNNLEEEDFDSIADNFANVNVVVSKDVDGTSVAFDLLMNLQEGSFYVDSVTPFATKDAALNESAEAELSRELSYHGPPFSNLDEELQETLEIYLSSRGINEELSSFISAYSEFKENKEYIQWLENMKSFFN
;
A
#
# COMPACT_ATOMS: atom_id res chain seq x y z
N MET A 1 48.41 30.97 33.90
CA MET A 1 47.84 31.15 35.25
C MET A 1 48.06 32.59 35.67
N SER A 2 47.05 33.14 36.33
CA SER A 2 46.86 34.51 36.83
C SER A 2 48.09 35.14 37.51
N PHE A 3 48.19 36.48 37.51
CA PHE A 3 48.28 37.34 38.71
C PHE A 3 48.66 38.78 38.33
N SER A 4 47.84 39.76 38.75
CA SER A 4 48.22 41.17 39.08
C SER A 4 46.93 41.93 39.48
N THR A 5 46.55 41.97 40.75
CA THR A 5 46.87 42.98 41.81
C THR A 5 46.11 44.30 41.72
N PHE A 6 45.63 44.76 42.89
CA PHE A 6 45.66 46.12 43.49
C PHE A 6 44.40 46.29 44.38
N THR A 7 44.48 45.94 45.68
CA THR A 7 44.81 46.76 46.87
C THR A 7 43.77 47.80 47.32
N ARG A 8 43.31 47.60 48.57
CA ARG A 8 43.08 48.58 49.67
C ARG A 8 41.96 49.63 49.46
N LEU A 9 41.22 50.14 50.45
CA LEU A 9 41.34 50.27 51.91
C LEU A 9 39.95 50.70 52.45
N SER A 10 39.65 50.33 53.69
CA SER A 10 38.48 50.81 54.46
C SER A 10 38.43 52.33 54.61
N ALA A 11 37.22 52.90 54.69
CA ALA A 11 36.98 54.15 55.41
C ALA A 11 35.68 54.10 56.24
N ARG A 12 35.83 54.58 57.48
CA ARG A 12 34.88 54.59 58.59
C ARG A 12 33.71 55.55 58.37
N ARG A 13 32.60 55.21 59.04
CA ARG A 13 31.45 56.06 59.33
C ARG A 13 31.84 57.32 60.10
N ILE A 14 31.17 58.43 59.80
CA ILE A 14 30.92 59.52 60.75
C ILE A 14 29.41 59.77 60.79
N ALA A 15 28.87 59.78 62.00
CA ALA A 15 27.46 60.00 62.31
C ALA A 15 27.16 61.50 62.35
N LEU A 16 25.94 61.90 62.00
CA LEU A 16 25.35 63.11 62.57
C LEU A 16 23.88 62.91 62.95
N VAL A 17 23.57 63.61 64.03
CA VAL A 17 22.48 63.46 64.99
C VAL A 17 21.15 64.02 64.46
N ALA A 18 20.08 63.48 65.04
CA ALA A 18 18.69 63.86 64.86
C ALA A 18 18.37 65.35 65.09
N THR A 19 17.31 65.84 64.46
CA THR A 19 16.14 66.38 65.18
C THR A 19 15.00 66.67 64.20
N ARG A 20 13.81 66.20 64.57
CA ARG A 20 12.54 66.41 63.87
C ARG A 20 12.20 67.89 63.81
N THR A 21 11.78 68.38 62.64
CA THR A 21 10.93 69.57 62.57
C THR A 21 9.84 69.45 61.49
N ARG A 22 8.62 69.67 62.00
CA ARG A 22 7.31 70.01 61.41
C ARG A 22 6.96 69.64 59.97
N VAL A 23 5.96 68.76 59.91
CA VAL A 23 5.00 68.54 58.83
C VAL A 23 4.13 69.79 58.63
N LEU A 24 3.96 70.20 57.37
CA LEU A 24 2.78 70.91 56.87
C LEU A 24 2.17 70.05 55.75
N PRO A 25 0.83 69.88 55.69
CA PRO A 25 0.22 69.02 54.70
C PRO A 25 0.08 69.80 53.38
N GLN A 26 0.86 69.44 52.37
CA GLN A 26 0.51 69.77 50.99
C GLN A 26 -0.21 68.57 50.37
N VAL A 27 -1.50 68.75 50.15
CA VAL A 27 -2.35 67.84 49.40
C VAL A 27 -1.90 67.89 47.93
N MET A 28 -1.00 67.00 47.54
CA MET A 28 -0.82 66.66 46.13
C MET A 28 -1.93 65.69 45.73
N ARG A 29 -2.94 66.19 45.01
CA ARG A 29 -3.83 65.34 44.22
C ARG A 29 -2.99 64.61 43.17
N LYS A 30 -2.62 63.36 43.43
CA LYS A 30 -2.14 62.45 42.38
C LYS A 30 -3.34 62.16 41.48
N THR A 31 -3.40 62.83 40.33
CA THR A 31 -4.21 62.34 39.22
C THR A 31 -3.53 61.08 38.70
N THR A 32 -3.98 59.91 39.13
CA THR A 32 -3.66 58.66 38.44
C THR A 32 -4.42 58.69 37.12
N SER A 33 -3.78 59.18 36.06
CA SER A 33 -4.19 58.87 34.70
C SER A 33 -3.93 57.38 34.47
N PHE A 34 -4.91 56.55 34.80
CA PHE A 34 -4.98 55.20 34.25
C PHE A 34 -5.33 55.36 32.76
N ALA A 35 -4.32 55.47 31.90
CA ALA A 35 -4.54 55.19 30.49
C ALA A 35 -4.95 53.72 30.39
N PRO A 36 -6.08 53.38 29.76
CA PRO A 36 -6.40 51.98 29.53
C PRO A 36 -5.30 51.40 28.64
N ILE A 37 -4.60 50.38 29.13
CA ILE A 37 -3.81 49.51 28.27
C ILE A 37 -4.84 48.79 27.40
N ILE A 38 -5.13 49.34 26.23
CA ILE A 38 -5.88 48.65 25.19
C ILE A 38 -4.98 47.48 24.79
N ARG A 39 -5.29 46.29 25.31
CA ARG A 39 -4.70 45.05 24.81
C ARG A 39 -5.15 44.93 23.37
N THR A 40 -4.30 45.35 22.44
CA THR A 40 -4.49 45.07 21.03
C THR A 40 -4.48 43.55 20.88
N PHE A 41 -5.64 42.96 20.61
CA PHE A 41 -5.71 41.57 20.18
C PHE A 41 -5.02 41.51 18.82
N THR A 42 -3.76 41.07 18.80
CA THR A 42 -3.10 40.67 17.56
C THR A 42 -3.81 39.39 17.12
N SER A 43 -4.78 39.49 16.22
CA SER A 43 -5.25 38.34 15.48
C SER A 43 -4.08 37.88 14.62
N SER A 44 -3.34 36.87 15.07
CA SER A 44 -2.49 36.12 14.16
C SER A 44 -3.40 35.65 13.02
N THR A 45 -3.15 36.13 11.81
CA THR A 45 -3.76 35.51 10.63
C THR A 45 -3.44 34.02 10.73
N LEU A 46 -4.48 33.18 10.60
CA LEU A 46 -4.28 31.76 10.40
C LEU A 46 -3.34 31.64 9.21
N ARG A 47 -2.06 31.33 9.46
CA ARG A 47 -1.13 31.03 8.37
C ARG A 47 -1.65 29.73 7.78
N SER A 48 -2.42 29.86 6.70
CA SER A 48 -2.73 28.74 5.83
C SER A 48 -1.41 28.04 5.54
N ASN A 49 -1.35 26.75 5.85
CA ASN A 49 -0.13 25.98 5.75
C ASN A 49 0.22 25.87 4.25
N GLN A 50 1.23 26.62 3.80
CA GLN A 50 1.62 26.68 2.39
C GLN A 50 1.99 25.30 1.84
N GLN A 51 2.60 24.45 2.67
CA GLN A 51 2.95 23.08 2.31
C GLN A 51 1.70 22.23 2.08
N ARG A 52 0.66 22.39 2.91
CA ARG A 52 -0.64 21.73 2.69
C ARG A 52 -1.30 22.18 1.39
N GLN A 53 -1.23 23.48 1.08
CA GLN A 53 -1.79 24.01 -0.17
C GLN A 53 -1.08 23.44 -1.40
N ALA A 54 0.25 23.37 -1.37
CA ALA A 54 1.03 22.76 -2.46
C ALA A 54 0.64 21.30 -2.71
N VAL A 55 0.50 20.49 -1.66
CA VAL A 55 0.04 19.10 -1.77
C VAL A 55 -1.37 19.02 -2.36
N SER A 56 -2.30 19.87 -1.89
CA SER A 56 -3.67 19.92 -2.42
C SER A 56 -3.72 20.30 -3.91
N GLU A 57 -2.87 21.21 -4.37
CA GLU A 57 -2.80 21.61 -5.77
C GLU A 57 -2.24 20.51 -6.66
N ILE A 58 -1.17 19.83 -6.22
CA ILE A 58 -0.58 18.69 -6.94
C ILE A 58 -1.61 17.55 -7.04
N LEU A 59 -2.25 17.16 -5.94
CA LEU A 59 -3.27 16.10 -5.95
C LEU A 59 -4.46 16.44 -6.87
N LYS A 60 -4.78 17.73 -7.06
CA LYS A 60 -5.82 18.16 -8.00
C LYS A 60 -5.37 18.03 -9.45
N SER A 61 -4.11 18.32 -9.76
CA SER A 61 -3.59 18.13 -11.11
C SER A 61 -3.48 16.65 -11.45
N GLU A 62 -2.92 15.83 -10.55
CA GLU A 62 -2.79 14.37 -10.76
C GLU A 62 -4.16 13.71 -10.98
N LEU A 63 -5.13 13.95 -10.07
CA LEU A 63 -6.47 13.38 -10.20
C LEU A 63 -7.12 13.74 -11.54
N LYS A 64 -6.93 14.97 -11.99
CA LYS A 64 -7.46 15.43 -13.28
C LYS A 64 -6.81 14.68 -14.45
N LEU A 65 -5.49 14.50 -14.42
CA LEU A 65 -4.76 13.77 -15.46
C LEU A 65 -5.23 12.31 -15.54
N GLU A 66 -5.26 11.61 -14.42
CA GLU A 66 -5.69 10.21 -14.37
C GLU A 66 -7.13 10.04 -14.85
N THR A 67 -8.04 10.92 -14.41
CA THR A 67 -9.45 10.85 -14.84
C THR A 67 -9.62 11.13 -16.34
N GLU A 68 -8.77 11.98 -16.93
CA GLU A 68 -8.79 12.26 -18.36
C GLU A 68 -8.21 11.11 -19.19
N SER A 69 -7.15 10.45 -18.69
CA SER A 69 -6.56 9.24 -19.27
C SER A 69 -7.54 8.07 -19.28
N SER A 70 -8.34 7.91 -18.22
CA SER A 70 -9.39 6.88 -18.14
C SER A 70 -10.53 6.99 -19.16
N ILE A 71 -10.58 8.09 -19.92
CA ILE A 71 -11.58 8.34 -20.97
C ILE A 71 -11.05 7.93 -22.35
N THR A 72 -9.81 7.46 -22.45
CA THR A 72 -9.25 7.01 -23.73
C THR A 72 -10.07 5.83 -24.30
N PRO A 73 -10.21 5.74 -25.64
CA PRO A 73 -10.98 4.67 -26.27
C PRO A 73 -10.47 3.27 -25.94
N GLU A 74 -9.15 3.13 -25.74
CA GLU A 74 -8.48 1.88 -25.42
C GLU A 74 -8.89 1.37 -24.03
N GLU A 75 -8.83 2.23 -23.02
CA GLU A 75 -9.31 1.91 -21.67
C GLU A 75 -10.83 1.70 -21.61
N ALA A 76 -11.61 2.34 -22.50
CA ALA A 76 -13.06 2.14 -22.58
C ALA A 76 -13.45 0.76 -23.14
N GLU A 77 -12.59 0.10 -23.92
CA GLU A 77 -12.81 -1.24 -24.46
C GLU A 77 -12.33 -2.35 -23.51
N THR A 78 -11.42 -2.05 -22.56
CA THR A 78 -10.92 -3.03 -21.57
C THR A 78 -12.01 -3.76 -20.78
N PRO A 79 -13.12 -3.12 -20.33
CA PRO A 79 -14.18 -3.82 -19.61
C PRO A 79 -14.89 -4.88 -20.45
N ALA A 80 -14.98 -4.66 -21.78
CA ALA A 80 -15.58 -5.63 -22.68
C ALA A 80 -14.68 -6.86 -22.86
N LEU A 81 -13.35 -6.68 -22.88
CA LEU A 81 -12.39 -7.79 -22.91
C LEU A 81 -12.48 -8.65 -21.65
N PHE A 82 -12.57 -8.02 -20.47
CA PHE A 82 -12.77 -8.74 -19.20
C PHE A 82 -14.06 -9.55 -19.23
N GLN A 83 -15.16 -8.92 -19.67
CA GLN A 83 -16.45 -9.61 -19.72
C GLN A 83 -16.43 -10.81 -20.69
N ASN A 84 -15.75 -10.69 -21.83
CA ASN A 84 -15.60 -11.81 -22.76
C ASN A 84 -14.88 -13.01 -22.12
N PHE A 85 -13.81 -12.77 -21.35
CA PHE A 85 -13.11 -13.83 -20.63
C PHE A 85 -14.01 -14.46 -19.55
N LEU A 86 -14.65 -13.61 -18.73
CA LEU A 86 -15.55 -14.04 -17.66
C LEU A 86 -16.70 -14.90 -18.21
N ASP A 87 -17.35 -14.46 -19.28
CA ASP A 87 -18.45 -15.18 -19.92
C ASP A 87 -17.98 -16.50 -20.56
N LYS A 88 -16.80 -16.48 -21.22
CA LYS A 88 -16.24 -17.66 -21.89
C LYS A 88 -15.98 -18.80 -20.90
N TYR A 89 -15.46 -18.50 -19.72
CA TYR A 89 -15.09 -19.50 -18.71
C TYR A 89 -16.11 -19.64 -17.57
N GLY A 90 -17.16 -18.82 -17.56
CA GLY A 90 -18.18 -18.78 -16.51
C GLY A 90 -17.66 -18.24 -15.17
N PHE A 91 -16.66 -17.38 -15.18
CA PHE A 91 -16.15 -16.72 -13.98
C PHE A 91 -17.00 -15.50 -13.61
N GLU A 92 -17.17 -15.29 -12.32
CA GLU A 92 -17.77 -14.12 -11.70
C GLU A 92 -16.70 -13.39 -10.88
N ILE A 93 -16.76 -12.06 -10.88
CA ILE A 93 -15.81 -11.23 -10.13
C ILE A 93 -16.42 -10.70 -8.84
N VAL A 94 -15.66 -10.78 -7.75
CA VAL A 94 -16.02 -10.21 -6.46
C VAL A 94 -15.37 -8.84 -6.32
N THR A 95 -16.16 -7.78 -6.45
CA THR A 95 -15.65 -6.41 -6.34
C THR A 95 -15.47 -5.99 -4.88
N THR A 96 -14.22 -5.76 -4.48
CA THR A 96 -13.82 -5.28 -3.15
C THR A 96 -13.01 -3.98 -3.28
N PRO A 97 -13.67 -2.80 -3.32
CA PRO A 97 -12.97 -1.52 -3.38
C PRO A 97 -12.11 -1.29 -2.13
N GLY A 98 -10.91 -0.74 -2.29
CA GLY A 98 -9.99 -0.44 -1.20
C GLY A 98 -9.20 -1.64 -0.66
N LYS A 99 -9.34 -2.83 -1.27
CA LYS A 99 -8.48 -4.00 -1.05
C LYS A 99 -7.65 -4.27 -2.30
N ASN A 100 -6.40 -4.70 -2.11
CA ASN A 100 -5.52 -5.09 -3.20
C ASN A 100 -5.97 -6.40 -3.84
N ASP A 101 -6.31 -7.39 -3.02
CA ASP A 101 -6.71 -8.72 -3.49
C ASP A 101 -7.97 -8.65 -4.36
N ALA A 102 -7.83 -9.17 -5.58
CA ALA A 102 -8.93 -9.46 -6.46
C ALA A 102 -9.32 -10.94 -6.33
N HIS A 103 -10.62 -11.22 -6.45
CA HIS A 103 -11.16 -12.57 -6.37
C HIS A 103 -12.13 -12.81 -7.52
N ILE A 104 -11.86 -13.83 -8.32
CA ILE A 104 -12.80 -14.38 -9.29
C ILE A 104 -13.14 -15.82 -8.91
N PHE A 105 -14.38 -16.24 -9.18
CA PHE A 105 -14.78 -17.61 -8.91
C PHE A 105 -15.75 -18.14 -9.97
N LYS A 106 -15.81 -19.46 -10.10
CA LYS A 106 -16.82 -20.14 -10.91
C LYS A 106 -17.27 -21.43 -10.27
N LYS A 107 -18.43 -21.91 -10.70
CA LYS A 107 -18.93 -23.24 -10.38
C LYS A 107 -18.86 -24.13 -11.61
N THR A 108 -18.24 -25.29 -11.47
CA THR A 108 -18.15 -26.28 -12.53
C THR A 108 -19.40 -27.15 -12.55
N GLU A 109 -19.69 -27.76 -13.69
CA GLU A 109 -20.79 -28.73 -13.83
C GLU A 109 -20.60 -29.97 -12.94
N ALA A 110 -19.36 -30.25 -12.54
CA ALA A 110 -19.00 -31.35 -11.65
C ALA A 110 -19.29 -31.08 -10.16
N GLY A 111 -19.82 -29.89 -9.82
CA GLY A 111 -20.08 -29.50 -8.42
C GLY A 111 -18.81 -29.08 -7.68
N GLU A 112 -17.84 -28.50 -8.40
CA GLU A 112 -16.65 -27.88 -7.80
C GLU A 112 -16.77 -26.36 -7.92
N THR A 113 -16.40 -25.64 -6.87
CA THR A 113 -16.19 -24.19 -6.91
C THR A 113 -14.70 -23.93 -7.07
N VAL A 114 -14.31 -23.23 -8.13
CA VAL A 114 -12.94 -22.77 -8.37
C VAL A 114 -12.87 -21.28 -8.03
N SER A 115 -12.05 -20.92 -7.05
CA SER A 115 -11.77 -19.54 -6.66
C SER A 115 -10.32 -19.20 -6.98
N VAL A 116 -10.07 -18.04 -7.57
CA VAL A 116 -8.73 -17.53 -7.93
C VAL A 116 -8.55 -16.18 -7.25
N PHE A 117 -7.43 -16.04 -6.54
CA PHE A 117 -7.03 -14.83 -5.82
C PHE A 117 -5.67 -14.36 -6.33
N PHE A 118 -5.53 -13.04 -6.50
CA PHE A 118 -4.27 -12.41 -6.91
C PHE A 118 -4.19 -10.98 -6.36
N ASP A 119 -2.99 -10.55 -5.99
CA ASP A 119 -2.72 -9.19 -5.52
C ASP A 119 -2.51 -8.26 -6.72
N VAL A 120 -3.45 -7.33 -6.90
CA VAL A 120 -3.41 -6.35 -7.99
C VAL A 120 -2.19 -5.43 -7.92
N ALA A 121 -1.78 -5.04 -6.70
CA ALA A 121 -0.64 -4.17 -6.52
C ALA A 121 0.67 -4.89 -6.83
N GLN A 122 0.78 -6.19 -6.53
CA GLN A 122 1.93 -7.00 -6.90
C GLN A 122 2.06 -7.14 -8.42
N VAL A 123 0.95 -7.31 -9.14
CA VAL A 123 0.96 -7.48 -10.60
C VAL A 123 1.22 -6.16 -11.33
N ALA A 124 0.54 -5.08 -10.91
CA ALA A 124 0.54 -3.82 -11.66
C ALA A 124 1.69 -2.86 -11.32
N ASN A 125 2.26 -2.91 -10.11
CA ASN A 125 3.31 -1.97 -9.69
C ASN A 125 4.74 -2.43 -9.98
N LEU A 126 4.91 -3.50 -10.76
CA LEU A 126 6.24 -3.98 -11.07
C LEU A 126 6.97 -2.99 -11.97
N PRO A 127 8.25 -2.71 -11.69
CA PRO A 127 9.02 -1.80 -12.51
C PRO A 127 9.06 -2.36 -13.94
N TYR A 128 8.46 -1.62 -14.87
CA TYR A 128 8.58 -1.90 -16.29
C TYR A 128 10.04 -1.69 -16.67
N ASP A 129 10.81 -2.79 -16.77
CA ASP A 129 12.23 -2.70 -17.11
C ASP A 129 12.38 -2.49 -18.62
N ASP A 130 12.42 -1.22 -19.02
CA ASP A 130 12.65 -0.77 -20.41
C ASP A 130 14.00 -1.28 -20.98
N ALA A 131 14.88 -1.81 -20.12
CA ALA A 131 16.23 -2.25 -20.48
C ALA A 131 16.29 -3.57 -21.27
N MET A 132 15.21 -4.34 -21.37
CA MET A 132 15.26 -5.69 -21.97
C MET A 132 14.98 -5.72 -23.48
N THR A 133 14.79 -4.57 -24.14
CA THR A 133 14.64 -4.48 -25.60
C THR A 133 15.96 -4.26 -26.37
N GLU A 134 17.09 -4.04 -25.69
CA GLU A 134 18.40 -3.93 -26.34
C GLU A 134 19.39 -5.02 -25.87
N ASP A 135 19.53 -6.04 -26.72
CA ASP A 135 20.74 -6.83 -26.94
C ASP A 135 21.16 -7.85 -25.85
N VAL A 136 20.56 -9.04 -25.89
CA VAL A 136 21.10 -10.26 -25.24
C VAL A 136 22.33 -10.76 -26.01
N THR A 137 23.43 -10.00 -25.95
CA THR A 137 24.77 -10.54 -26.23
C THR A 137 25.82 -9.79 -25.42
N THR A 138 26.08 -10.17 -24.16
CA THR A 138 27.45 -10.19 -23.56
C THR A 138 27.42 -10.85 -22.17
N GLU A 139 28.06 -12.03 -22.11
CA GLU A 139 28.81 -12.62 -20.99
C GLU A 139 28.14 -12.97 -19.65
N LYS A 140 27.91 -14.29 -19.51
CA LYS A 140 28.06 -15.05 -18.27
C LYS A 140 29.36 -14.67 -17.54
N ASN A 141 29.25 -14.09 -16.33
CA ASN A 141 30.04 -14.42 -15.11
C ASN A 141 30.13 -13.23 -14.13
N ASN A 142 29.01 -12.70 -13.64
CA ASN A 142 28.95 -12.03 -12.33
C ASN A 142 27.46 -11.90 -11.95
N LEU A 143 26.94 -12.87 -11.18
CA LEU A 143 25.63 -12.71 -10.57
C LEU A 143 25.83 -11.85 -9.31
N GLU A 144 25.58 -10.55 -9.41
CA GLU A 144 25.46 -9.65 -8.27
C GLU A 144 24.05 -9.81 -7.65
N GLU A 145 23.89 -9.49 -6.36
CA GLU A 145 22.60 -9.67 -5.64
C GLU A 145 21.43 -8.87 -6.26
N GLU A 146 21.73 -7.83 -7.05
CA GLU A 146 20.74 -7.01 -7.77
C GLU A 146 20.03 -7.76 -8.94
N ASP A 147 20.65 -8.82 -9.51
CA ASP A 147 20.03 -9.62 -10.58
C ASP A 147 19.02 -10.65 -10.05
N PHE A 148 19.05 -10.99 -8.76
CA PHE A 148 18.12 -11.98 -8.19
C PHE A 148 16.76 -11.35 -7.86
N ASP A 149 16.77 -10.09 -7.42
CA ASP A 149 15.56 -9.31 -7.15
C ASP A 149 14.79 -9.04 -8.47
N SER A 150 15.49 -8.78 -9.60
CA SER A 150 14.82 -8.56 -10.90
C SER A 150 14.13 -9.82 -11.48
N ILE A 151 14.58 -11.02 -11.09
CA ILE A 151 13.93 -12.28 -11.47
C ILE A 151 12.69 -12.54 -10.62
N ALA A 152 12.74 -12.23 -9.32
CA ALA A 152 11.58 -12.36 -8.44
C ALA A 152 10.47 -11.36 -8.82
N ASP A 153 10.84 -10.17 -9.30
CA ASP A 153 9.93 -9.16 -9.81
C ASP A 153 9.15 -9.62 -11.06
N ASN A 154 9.59 -10.66 -11.76
CA ASN A 154 8.85 -11.20 -12.91
C ASN A 154 7.68 -12.13 -12.53
N PHE A 155 7.53 -12.46 -11.24
CA PHE A 155 6.51 -13.40 -10.78
C PHE A 155 5.50 -12.74 -9.85
N ALA A 156 4.23 -13.04 -10.08
CA ALA A 156 3.14 -12.72 -9.16
C ALA A 156 2.57 -13.98 -8.52
N ASN A 157 2.15 -13.86 -7.26
CA ASN A 157 1.49 -14.95 -6.54
C ASN A 157 0.01 -15.03 -6.95
N VAL A 158 -0.42 -16.21 -7.36
CA VAL A 158 -1.82 -16.51 -7.68
C VAL A 158 -2.25 -17.72 -6.87
N ASN A 159 -3.24 -17.55 -6.00
CA ASN A 159 -3.76 -18.63 -5.19
C ASN A 159 -5.05 -19.16 -5.82
N VAL A 160 -5.09 -20.46 -6.13
CA VAL A 160 -6.26 -21.14 -6.70
C VAL A 160 -6.80 -22.14 -5.69
N VAL A 161 -8.04 -21.95 -5.25
CA VAL A 161 -8.72 -22.88 -4.34
C VAL A 161 -9.84 -23.59 -5.08
N VAL A 162 -9.75 -24.92 -5.12
CA VAL A 162 -10.83 -25.76 -5.64
C VAL A 162 -11.53 -26.45 -4.49
N SER A 163 -12.80 -26.11 -4.27
CA SER A 163 -13.66 -26.69 -3.24
C SER A 163 -14.71 -27.60 -3.87
N LYS A 164 -14.92 -28.79 -3.32
CA LYS A 164 -16.03 -29.66 -3.70
C LYS A 164 -17.28 -29.31 -2.91
N ASP A 165 -18.41 -29.13 -3.58
CA ASP A 165 -19.67 -28.74 -2.93
C ASP A 165 -20.28 -29.89 -2.10
N VAL A 166 -19.91 -31.14 -2.40
CA VAL A 166 -20.49 -32.35 -1.77
C VAL A 166 -20.02 -32.54 -0.33
N ASP A 167 -18.71 -32.49 -0.11
CA ASP A 167 -18.07 -32.75 1.18
C ASP A 167 -17.39 -31.51 1.78
N GLY A 168 -17.32 -30.41 1.03
CA GLY A 168 -16.66 -29.18 1.44
C GLY A 168 -15.13 -29.27 1.44
N THR A 169 -14.56 -30.40 1.03
CA THR A 169 -13.10 -30.57 0.95
C THR A 169 -12.54 -29.61 -0.09
N SER A 170 -11.36 -29.06 0.20
CA SER A 170 -10.74 -28.06 -0.66
C SER A 170 -9.27 -28.37 -0.88
N VAL A 171 -8.74 -27.99 -2.02
CA VAL A 171 -7.30 -28.01 -2.30
C VAL A 171 -6.92 -26.61 -2.73
N ALA A 172 -5.93 -26.03 -2.07
CA ALA A 172 -5.30 -24.78 -2.47
C ALA A 172 -4.04 -25.07 -3.26
N PHE A 173 -3.88 -24.38 -4.38
CA PHE A 173 -2.71 -24.38 -5.23
C PHE A 173 -2.11 -22.99 -5.16
N ASP A 174 -0.89 -22.90 -4.66
CA ASP A 174 -0.11 -21.66 -4.73
C ASP A 174 0.67 -21.67 -6.03
N LEU A 175 0.37 -20.71 -6.89
CA LEU A 175 0.97 -20.59 -8.21
C LEU A 175 1.87 -19.35 -8.27
N LEU A 176 2.96 -19.49 -9.00
CA LEU A 176 3.78 -18.39 -9.47
C LEU A 176 3.43 -18.13 -10.93
N MET A 177 2.90 -16.95 -11.22
CA MET A 177 2.59 -16.52 -12.57
C MET A 177 3.74 -15.68 -13.10
N ASN A 178 4.37 -16.13 -14.19
CA ASN A 178 5.35 -15.32 -14.91
C ASN A 178 4.61 -14.25 -15.71
N LEU A 179 4.93 -12.98 -15.47
CA LEU A 179 4.23 -11.84 -16.04
C LEU A 179 4.63 -11.53 -17.49
N GLN A 180 5.84 -11.93 -17.89
CA GLN A 180 6.32 -11.76 -19.26
C GLN A 180 5.82 -12.87 -20.17
N GLU A 181 5.88 -14.12 -19.70
CA GLU A 181 5.48 -15.29 -20.50
C GLU A 181 3.99 -15.63 -20.35
N GLY A 182 3.32 -15.16 -19.29
CA GLY A 182 1.94 -15.53 -18.99
C GLY A 182 1.77 -17.00 -18.56
N SER A 183 2.85 -17.67 -18.14
CA SER A 183 2.87 -19.07 -17.72
C SER A 183 2.66 -19.21 -16.20
N PHE A 184 2.09 -20.34 -15.76
CA PHE A 184 1.88 -20.65 -14.34
C PHE A 184 2.78 -21.81 -13.92
N TYR A 185 3.38 -21.69 -12.74
CA TYR A 185 4.18 -22.73 -12.09
C TYR A 185 3.56 -23.05 -10.73
N VAL A 186 3.38 -24.34 -10.42
CA VAL A 186 2.86 -24.74 -9.11
C VAL A 186 4.01 -24.73 -8.10
N ASP A 187 3.84 -23.96 -7.03
CA ASP A 187 4.79 -23.91 -5.91
C ASP A 187 4.40 -24.90 -4.81
N SER A 188 3.13 -24.84 -4.38
CA SER A 188 2.61 -25.64 -3.28
C SER A 188 1.21 -26.17 -3.57
N VAL A 189 0.87 -27.33 -2.98
CA VAL A 189 -0.46 -27.95 -3.07
C VAL A 189 -0.90 -28.40 -1.68
N THR A 190 -1.82 -27.64 -1.09
CA THR A 190 -2.27 -27.84 0.29
C THR A 190 -3.72 -28.34 0.35
N PRO A 191 -3.97 -29.56 0.83
CA PRO A 191 -5.33 -30.05 1.05
C PRO A 191 -5.91 -29.54 2.38
N PHE A 192 -7.16 -29.07 2.33
CA PHE A 192 -7.94 -28.60 3.46
C PHE A 192 -9.21 -29.43 3.65
N ALA A 193 -9.54 -29.72 4.91
CA ALA A 193 -10.73 -30.49 5.26
C ALA A 193 -12.05 -29.76 4.95
N THR A 194 -12.03 -28.42 4.95
CA THR A 194 -13.22 -27.59 4.69
C THR A 194 -12.86 -26.36 3.86
N LYS A 195 -13.84 -25.84 3.12
CA LYS A 195 -13.73 -24.57 2.39
C LYS A 195 -13.38 -23.39 3.30
N ASP A 196 -13.92 -23.36 4.51
CA ASP A 196 -13.65 -22.30 5.48
C ASP A 196 -12.17 -22.29 5.89
N ALA A 197 -11.59 -23.46 6.18
CA ALA A 197 -10.16 -23.55 6.52
C ALA A 197 -9.25 -23.00 5.40
N ALA A 198 -9.63 -23.19 4.14
CA ALA A 198 -8.86 -22.70 2.99
C ALA A 198 -9.02 -21.18 2.76
N LEU A 199 -10.22 -20.62 2.96
CA LEU A 199 -10.56 -19.27 2.47
C LEU A 199 -10.78 -18.21 3.58
N ASN A 200 -10.83 -18.61 4.85
CA ASN A 200 -11.17 -17.69 5.92
C ASN A 200 -10.03 -16.68 6.16
N GLU A 201 -10.34 -15.38 6.02
CA GLU A 201 -9.40 -14.25 6.14
C GLU A 201 -9.09 -13.86 7.61
N SER A 202 -9.64 -14.55 8.61
CA SER A 202 -9.35 -14.22 10.01
C SER A 202 -7.89 -14.55 10.37
N ALA A 203 -7.32 -13.75 11.27
CA ALA A 203 -5.94 -13.95 11.73
C ALA A 203 -5.70 -15.34 12.34
N GLU A 204 -6.71 -15.92 13.02
CA GLU A 204 -6.62 -17.28 13.57
C GLU A 204 -6.62 -18.35 12.48
N ALA A 205 -7.39 -18.15 11.41
CA ALA A 205 -7.42 -19.07 10.27
C ALA A 205 -6.12 -19.00 9.46
N GLU A 206 -5.56 -17.80 9.24
CA GLU A 206 -4.27 -17.63 8.57
C GLU A 206 -3.14 -18.35 9.33
N LEU A 207 -3.02 -18.11 10.64
CA LEU A 207 -2.04 -18.79 11.47
C LEU A 207 -2.26 -20.32 11.46
N SER A 208 -3.51 -20.78 11.43
CA SER A 208 -3.81 -22.20 11.33
C SER A 208 -3.36 -22.80 9.99
N ARG A 209 -3.45 -22.06 8.88
CA ARG A 209 -2.92 -22.46 7.58
C ARG A 209 -1.40 -22.51 7.61
N GLU A 210 -0.74 -21.47 8.11
CA GLU A 210 0.73 -21.38 8.20
C GLU A 210 1.35 -22.51 9.03
N LEU A 211 0.66 -22.94 10.10
CA LEU A 211 1.11 -24.06 10.94
C LEU A 211 0.80 -25.44 10.35
N SER A 212 0.03 -25.50 9.26
CA SER A 212 -0.34 -26.76 8.62
C SER A 212 0.73 -27.23 7.65
N TYR A 213 0.71 -28.53 7.33
CA TYR A 213 1.63 -29.07 6.33
C TYR A 213 1.14 -28.75 4.92
N HIS A 214 1.97 -28.04 4.14
CA HIS A 214 1.67 -27.58 2.78
C HIS A 214 2.04 -28.55 1.66
N GLY A 215 2.47 -29.77 2.02
CA GLY A 215 3.04 -30.72 1.06
C GLY A 215 4.57 -30.62 0.96
N PRO A 216 5.20 -31.54 0.21
CA PRO A 216 6.61 -31.41 -0.14
C PRO A 216 6.77 -30.32 -1.20
N PRO A 217 8.01 -29.84 -1.45
CA PRO A 217 8.28 -29.02 -2.63
C PRO A 217 7.72 -29.68 -3.89
N PHE A 218 7.01 -28.93 -4.73
CA PHE A 218 6.32 -29.50 -5.90
C PHE A 218 7.27 -30.26 -6.83
N SER A 219 8.49 -29.76 -7.01
CA SER A 219 9.55 -30.38 -7.80
C SER A 219 10.03 -31.75 -7.29
N ASN A 220 9.75 -32.09 -6.02
CA ASN A 220 10.07 -33.40 -5.45
C ASN A 220 8.95 -34.44 -5.65
N LEU A 221 7.79 -34.04 -6.20
CA LEU A 221 6.73 -34.97 -6.56
C LEU A 221 7.15 -35.83 -7.76
N ASP A 222 6.48 -36.96 -7.94
CA ASP A 222 6.63 -37.76 -9.16
C ASP A 222 6.24 -36.95 -10.41
N GLU A 223 6.98 -37.08 -11.50
CA GLU A 223 6.78 -36.29 -12.73
C GLU A 223 5.37 -36.47 -13.32
N GLU A 224 4.81 -37.69 -13.28
CA GLU A 224 3.45 -37.95 -13.77
C GLU A 224 2.40 -37.27 -12.88
N LEU A 225 2.66 -37.18 -11.57
CA LEU A 225 1.80 -36.44 -10.65
C LEU A 225 1.86 -34.92 -10.89
N GLN A 226 3.05 -34.37 -11.15
CA GLN A 226 3.20 -32.96 -11.48
C GLN A 226 2.40 -32.61 -12.75
N GLU A 227 2.62 -33.36 -13.83
CA GLU A 227 1.95 -33.16 -15.12
C GLU A 227 0.42 -33.27 -14.99
N THR A 228 -0.08 -34.28 -14.27
CA THR A 228 -1.52 -34.47 -14.11
C THR A 228 -2.20 -33.37 -13.27
N LEU A 229 -1.49 -32.78 -12.30
CA LEU A 229 -1.99 -31.62 -11.54
C LEU A 229 -2.03 -30.36 -12.40
N GLU A 230 -1.02 -30.13 -13.25
CA GLU A 230 -1.01 -29.01 -14.20
C GLU A 230 -2.14 -29.14 -15.24
N ILE A 231 -2.33 -30.34 -15.81
CA ILE A 231 -3.44 -30.62 -16.72
C ILE A 231 -4.79 -30.42 -16.01
N TYR A 232 -4.90 -30.81 -14.75
CA TYR A 232 -6.11 -30.59 -13.94
C TYR A 232 -6.44 -29.10 -13.81
N LEU A 233 -5.46 -28.26 -13.48
CA LEU A 233 -5.62 -26.81 -13.38
C LEU A 233 -6.00 -26.19 -14.74
N SER A 234 -5.32 -26.59 -15.81
CA SER A 234 -5.61 -26.15 -17.17
C SER A 234 -7.05 -26.48 -17.59
N SER A 235 -7.53 -27.68 -17.25
CA SER A 235 -8.92 -28.08 -17.54
C SER A 235 -9.95 -27.29 -16.73
N ARG A 236 -9.55 -26.60 -15.65
CA ARG A 236 -10.37 -25.66 -14.87
C ARG A 236 -10.20 -24.22 -15.35
N GLY A 237 -9.50 -23.97 -16.45
CA GLY A 237 -9.32 -22.64 -17.04
C GLY A 237 -8.20 -21.83 -16.38
N ILE A 238 -7.26 -22.49 -15.71
CA ILE A 238 -6.00 -21.87 -15.27
C ILE A 238 -5.00 -22.02 -16.43
N ASN A 239 -4.98 -21.03 -17.33
CA ASN A 239 -4.23 -21.07 -18.58
C ASN A 239 -3.73 -19.66 -18.99
N GLU A 240 -3.04 -19.54 -20.11
CA GLU A 240 -2.52 -18.26 -20.62
C GLU A 240 -3.57 -17.16 -20.82
N GLU A 241 -4.84 -17.53 -21.08
CA GLU A 241 -5.91 -16.53 -21.15
C GLU A 241 -6.25 -15.96 -19.76
N LEU A 242 -6.12 -16.77 -18.71
CA LEU A 242 -6.27 -16.30 -17.33
C LEU A 242 -5.13 -15.36 -16.94
N SER A 243 -3.88 -15.64 -17.30
CA SER A 243 -2.76 -14.72 -17.00
C SER A 243 -2.95 -13.38 -17.72
N SER A 244 -3.35 -13.42 -19.00
CA SER A 244 -3.71 -12.21 -19.76
C SER A 244 -4.83 -11.41 -19.08
N PHE A 245 -5.85 -12.10 -18.56
CA PHE A 245 -6.92 -11.47 -17.78
C PHE A 245 -6.39 -10.86 -16.48
N ILE A 246 -5.58 -11.59 -15.71
CA ILE A 246 -5.03 -11.12 -14.43
C ILE A 246 -4.20 -9.86 -14.63
N SER A 247 -3.31 -9.82 -15.63
CA SER A 247 -2.47 -8.65 -15.92
C SER A 247 -3.33 -7.42 -16.26
N ALA A 248 -4.21 -7.54 -17.27
CA ALA A 248 -5.01 -6.42 -17.72
C ALA A 248 -6.05 -5.96 -16.67
N TYR A 249 -6.65 -6.89 -15.91
CA TYR A 249 -7.56 -6.53 -14.84
C TYR A 249 -6.83 -5.87 -13.66
N SER A 250 -5.59 -6.30 -13.37
CA SER A 250 -4.78 -5.69 -12.32
C SER A 250 -4.44 -4.24 -12.64
N GLU A 251 -3.97 -3.94 -13.86
CA GLU A 251 -3.74 -2.54 -14.29
C GLU A 251 -5.00 -1.68 -14.14
N PHE A 252 -6.14 -2.20 -14.61
CA PHE A 252 -7.42 -1.49 -14.51
C PHE A 252 -7.88 -1.25 -13.07
N LYS A 253 -7.78 -2.26 -12.20
CA LYS A 253 -8.19 -2.12 -10.80
C LYS A 253 -7.21 -1.25 -10.02
N GLU A 254 -5.90 -1.37 -10.26
CA GLU A 254 -4.87 -0.54 -9.62
C GLU A 254 -5.13 0.93 -9.90
N ASN A 255 -5.32 1.31 -11.18
CA ASN A 255 -5.56 2.71 -11.54
C ASN A 255 -6.83 3.27 -10.84
N LYS A 256 -7.89 2.45 -10.72
CA LYS A 256 -9.10 2.85 -9.97
C LYS A 256 -8.84 3.05 -8.48
N GLU A 257 -8.07 2.17 -7.85
CA GLU A 257 -7.68 2.32 -6.44
C GLU A 257 -6.78 3.54 -6.26
N TYR A 258 -5.90 3.83 -7.23
CA TYR A 258 -5.05 5.02 -7.24
C TYR A 258 -5.86 6.31 -7.31
N ILE A 259 -6.86 6.38 -8.21
CA ILE A 259 -7.79 7.52 -8.28
C ILE A 259 -8.53 7.69 -6.94
N GLN A 260 -9.03 6.60 -6.36
CA GLN A 260 -9.71 6.65 -5.06
C GLN A 260 -8.77 7.10 -3.93
N TRP A 261 -7.50 6.69 -3.97
CA TRP A 261 -6.47 7.14 -3.04
C TRP A 261 -6.17 8.64 -3.21
N LEU A 262 -6.04 9.14 -4.44
CA LEU A 262 -5.87 10.57 -4.73
C LEU A 262 -7.04 11.40 -4.20
N GLU A 263 -8.28 10.91 -4.36
CA GLU A 263 -9.47 11.54 -3.79
C GLU A 263 -9.42 11.63 -2.26
N ASN A 264 -9.06 10.53 -1.60
CA ASN A 264 -8.94 10.46 -0.14
C ASN A 264 -7.84 11.39 0.38
N MET A 265 -6.67 11.40 -0.29
CA MET A 265 -5.55 12.29 0.02
C MET A 265 -5.95 13.75 -0.18
N LYS A 266 -6.63 14.06 -1.29
CA LYS A 266 -7.12 15.41 -1.56
C LYS A 266 -8.13 15.86 -0.50
N SER A 267 -9.00 14.97 -0.04
CA SER A 267 -9.96 15.24 1.05
C SER A 267 -9.24 15.57 2.36
N PHE A 268 -8.16 14.84 2.70
CA PHE A 268 -7.35 15.09 3.89
C PHE A 268 -6.58 16.43 3.83
N PHE A 269 -6.03 16.80 2.68
CA PHE A 269 -5.21 18.01 2.52
C PHE A 269 -5.99 19.27 2.08
N ASN A 270 -7.23 19.14 1.59
CA ASN A 270 -8.10 20.29 1.28
C ASN A 270 -8.49 21.06 2.54
#